data_AF-A0A542PX55-F1
#
_entry.id   AF-A0A542PX55-F1
#
_cell.length_a   1.000
_cell.length_b   1.000
_cell.length_c   1.000
_cell.angle_alpha   90.00
_cell.angle_beta   90.00
_cell.angle_gamma   90.00
#
_symmetry.space_group_name_H-M   'P 1'
#
loop_
_entity.id
_entity.type
_entity.pdbx_description
1 polymer ?
#
loop_
_entity_poly.entity_id
_entity_poly.type
_entity_poly.pdbx_seq_one_letter_code
_entity_poly.pdbx_strand_id
1 'polypeptide(L)'
;MTSEHSAKPWWAALGQSVSSATSPVLQIAADGYWETAAAVTLAEGRIRALEAVEQVARSAQHDLAVEIMWPANAIFGVRWTVDRRDEAALRTGHAYDALAAGHTAEAALFALLGGAPQARVEFAELGAVNAWRSVGPVTLWRQGEELSRETVDTALRRRPDIEICENPLAVELAVTSPHPCWIGVYVSVPHRQVHRLDRQALNAVLDSAMPGDKHSP
;
A
#
# COMPACT_ATOMS: atom_id res chain seq x y z
N MET A 1 -25.05 15.01 24.88
CA MET A 1 -24.16 15.28 23.73
C MET A 1 -23.28 14.06 23.55
N THR A 2 -23.75 13.11 22.74
CA THR A 2 -22.95 11.94 22.33
C THR A 2 -21.85 12.44 21.40
N SER A 3 -20.58 12.25 21.76
CA SER A 3 -19.49 12.55 20.84
C SER A 3 -19.57 11.53 19.70
N GLU A 4 -19.97 12.00 18.53
CA GLU A 4 -19.77 11.27 17.28
C GLU A 4 -18.26 11.00 17.17
N HIS A 5 -17.85 9.79 17.49
CA HIS A 5 -16.53 9.30 17.12
C HIS A 5 -16.58 9.14 15.60
N SER A 6 -16.28 10.22 14.88
CA SER A 6 -16.09 10.18 13.44
C SER A 6 -15.09 9.07 13.14
N ALA A 7 -15.52 8.06 12.38
CA ALA A 7 -14.66 6.96 12.00
C ALA A 7 -13.41 7.54 11.33
N LYS A 8 -12.23 7.14 11.80
CA LYS A 8 -10.98 7.56 11.17
C LYS A 8 -11.00 7.07 9.72
N PRO A 9 -10.55 7.89 8.76
CA PRO A 9 -10.43 7.43 7.38
C PRO A 9 -9.42 6.29 7.31
N TRP A 10 -9.59 5.35 6.39
CA TRP A 10 -8.74 4.16 6.29
C TRP A 10 -7.27 4.50 5.99
N TRP A 11 -7.01 5.62 5.32
CA TRP A 11 -5.65 6.13 5.10
C TRP A 11 -4.98 6.72 6.35
N ALA A 12 -5.70 6.86 7.46
CA ALA A 12 -5.09 7.23 8.75
C ALA A 12 -4.06 6.20 9.23
N ALA A 13 -4.08 4.98 8.68
CA ALA A 13 -3.06 3.96 8.93
C ALA A 13 -1.65 4.39 8.50
N LEU A 14 -1.53 5.36 7.58
CA LEU A 14 -0.24 5.98 7.19
C LEU A 14 0.39 6.81 8.32
N GLY A 15 -0.42 7.25 9.30
CA GLY A 15 -0.14 8.37 10.20
C GLY A 15 0.88 8.14 11.32
N GLN A 16 1.60 7.03 11.36
CA GLN A 16 2.72 6.86 12.31
C GLN A 16 4.02 7.33 11.67
N SER A 17 4.26 8.65 11.66
CA SER A 17 5.53 9.19 11.20
C SER A 17 6.67 8.66 12.08
N VAL A 18 7.39 7.67 11.58
CA VAL A 18 8.64 7.23 12.17
C VAL A 18 9.73 8.10 11.56
N SER A 19 10.50 8.78 12.41
CA SER A 19 11.74 9.41 11.99
C SER A 19 12.65 8.31 11.43
N SER A 20 12.67 8.21 10.11
CA SER A 20 13.52 7.29 9.37
C SER A 20 14.67 8.09 8.78
N ALA A 21 15.91 7.63 9.01
CA ALA A 21 17.08 8.16 8.34
C ALA A 21 17.08 7.87 6.82
N THR A 22 16.22 6.96 6.38
CA THR A 22 16.07 6.56 4.98
C THR A 22 14.99 7.42 4.31
N SER A 23 15.28 7.88 3.09
CA SER A 23 14.32 8.62 2.26
C SER A 23 13.29 7.68 1.61
N PRO A 24 12.07 8.15 1.34
CA PRO A 24 11.10 7.40 0.53
C PRO A 24 11.63 7.05 -0.85
N VAL A 25 11.14 5.93 -1.38
CA VAL A 25 11.48 5.43 -2.73
C VAL A 25 10.21 5.34 -3.56
N LEU A 26 10.26 5.83 -4.80
CA LEU A 26 9.22 5.62 -5.80
C LEU A 26 9.51 4.30 -6.53
N GLN A 27 8.57 3.37 -6.54
CA GLN A 27 8.59 2.18 -7.37
C GLN A 27 7.56 2.28 -8.48
N ILE A 28 7.95 1.88 -9.68
CA ILE A 28 7.10 1.89 -10.86
C ILE A 28 7.09 0.48 -11.46
N ALA A 29 5.91 -0.12 -11.54
CA ALA A 29 5.71 -1.47 -12.05
C ALA A 29 4.78 -1.49 -13.26
N ALA A 30 5.10 -2.34 -14.22
CA ALA A 30 4.21 -2.71 -15.31
C ALA A 30 3.38 -3.93 -14.88
N ASP A 31 2.08 -3.92 -15.16
CA ASP A 31 1.16 -5.07 -15.01
C ASP A 31 1.16 -5.71 -13.60
N GLY A 32 1.49 -4.92 -12.59
CA GLY A 32 1.65 -5.35 -11.20
C GLY A 32 2.82 -6.30 -10.92
N TYR A 33 3.87 -6.31 -11.75
CA TYR A 33 5.12 -7.07 -11.50
C TYR A 33 6.11 -6.24 -10.67
N TRP A 34 5.96 -6.28 -9.35
CA TRP A 34 6.82 -5.53 -8.42
C TRP A 34 8.25 -6.06 -8.34
N GLU A 35 8.44 -7.36 -8.59
CA GLU A 35 9.76 -8.02 -8.59
C GLU A 35 10.74 -7.39 -9.59
N THR A 36 10.22 -6.74 -10.63
CA THR A 36 11.00 -6.09 -11.70
C THR A 36 10.75 -4.58 -11.76
N ALA A 37 10.16 -3.99 -10.71
CA ALA A 37 9.83 -2.57 -10.69
C ALA A 37 11.08 -1.69 -10.79
N ALA A 38 10.97 -0.59 -11.53
CA ALA A 38 11.98 0.45 -11.48
C ALA A 38 11.86 1.19 -10.14
N ALA A 39 12.97 1.39 -9.45
CA ALA A 39 13.03 2.14 -8.20
C ALA A 39 13.79 3.46 -8.41
N VAL A 40 13.24 4.56 -7.88
CA VAL A 40 13.84 5.90 -7.95
C VAL A 40 13.79 6.54 -6.56
N THR A 41 14.95 6.99 -6.10
CA THR A 41 15.12 7.74 -4.86
C THR A 41 15.00 9.24 -5.11
N LEU A 42 14.72 10.02 -4.05
CA LEU A 42 14.71 11.49 -4.15
C LEU A 42 16.07 12.08 -4.55
N ALA A 43 17.18 11.40 -4.23
CA ALA A 43 18.52 11.85 -4.59
C ALA A 43 18.76 11.82 -6.11
N GLU A 44 18.03 10.98 -6.84
CA GLU A 44 18.15 10.85 -8.29
C GLU A 44 17.42 11.95 -9.08
N GLY A 45 16.55 12.72 -8.42
CA GLY A 45 15.91 13.87 -9.03
C GLY A 45 14.58 13.56 -9.73
N ARG A 46 13.79 14.63 -9.92
CA ARG A 46 12.45 14.57 -10.53
C ARG A 46 12.47 14.04 -11.96
N ILE A 47 13.45 14.45 -12.75
CA ILE A 47 13.58 14.04 -14.16
C ILE A 47 13.72 12.52 -14.23
N ARG A 48 14.56 11.93 -13.38
CA ARG A 48 14.77 10.49 -13.34
C ARG A 48 13.49 9.73 -12.97
N ALA A 49 12.70 10.25 -12.03
CA ALA A 49 11.42 9.66 -11.66
C ALA A 49 10.43 9.62 -12.84
N LEU A 50 10.35 10.69 -13.63
CA LEU A 50 9.49 10.75 -14.81
C LEU A 50 9.99 9.87 -15.96
N GLU A 51 11.30 9.81 -16.19
CA GLU A 51 11.91 8.89 -17.14
C GLU A 51 11.60 7.43 -16.80
N ALA A 52 11.62 7.07 -15.51
CA ALA A 52 11.28 5.72 -15.06
C ALA A 52 9.81 5.37 -15.37
N VAL A 53 8.88 6.32 -15.15
CA VAL A 53 7.48 6.16 -15.55
C VAL A 53 7.36 5.91 -17.06
N GLU A 54 7.98 6.76 -17.88
CA GLU A 54 7.94 6.60 -19.32
C GLU A 54 8.56 5.28 -19.79
N GLN A 55 9.67 4.85 -19.18
CA GLN A 55 10.35 3.62 -19.52
C GLN A 55 9.49 2.40 -19.22
N VAL A 56 8.92 2.32 -18.01
CA VAL A 56 8.07 1.19 -17.59
C VAL A 56 6.77 1.15 -18.39
N ALA A 57 6.18 2.31 -18.69
CA ALA A 57 4.97 2.40 -19.50
C ALA A 57 5.14 1.83 -20.93
N ARG A 58 6.37 1.81 -21.49
CA ARG A 58 6.62 1.20 -22.82
C ARG A 58 6.54 -0.32 -22.81
N SER A 59 6.79 -0.95 -21.66
CA SER A 59 6.71 -2.41 -21.50
C SER A 59 5.37 -2.89 -20.94
N ALA A 60 4.57 -1.99 -20.35
CA ALA A 60 3.26 -2.32 -19.79
C ALA A 60 2.24 -2.72 -20.85
N GLN A 61 1.54 -3.83 -20.63
CA GLN A 61 0.51 -4.34 -21.53
C GLN A 61 -0.90 -3.90 -21.14
N HIS A 62 -1.19 -3.81 -19.85
CA HIS A 62 -2.51 -3.57 -19.28
C HIS A 62 -2.51 -2.37 -18.37
N ASP A 63 -1.55 -2.30 -17.45
CA ASP A 63 -1.50 -1.24 -16.44
C ASP A 63 -0.09 -0.81 -16.04
N LEU A 64 -0.05 0.40 -15.49
CA LEU A 64 1.11 1.03 -14.87
C LEU A 64 0.73 1.32 -13.42
N ALA A 65 1.57 0.86 -12.50
CA ALA A 65 1.43 1.13 -11.07
C ALA A 65 2.60 1.96 -10.58
N VAL A 66 2.31 2.96 -9.74
CA VAL A 66 3.32 3.73 -9.02
C VAL A 66 3.05 3.54 -7.53
N GLU A 67 4.08 3.15 -6.80
CA GLU A 67 4.06 2.97 -5.35
C GLU A 67 5.12 3.86 -4.70
N ILE A 68 4.81 4.40 -3.53
CA ILE A 68 5.77 5.05 -2.65
C ILE A 68 6.03 4.12 -1.49
N MET A 69 7.27 3.66 -1.40
CA MET A 69 7.81 2.94 -0.26
C MET A 69 8.15 3.94 0.83
N TRP A 70 7.31 4.02 1.85
CA TRP A 70 7.54 4.85 3.02
C TRP A 70 8.33 4.07 4.09
N PRO A 71 9.58 4.44 4.37
CA PRO A 71 10.49 3.58 5.12
C PRO A 71 9.94 3.14 6.47
N ALA A 72 10.06 1.84 6.74
CA ALA A 72 9.71 1.18 7.99
C ALA A 72 8.25 1.30 8.45
N ASN A 73 7.34 1.84 7.62
CA ASN A 73 5.98 2.14 8.05
C ASN A 73 4.92 1.63 7.08
N ALA A 74 4.98 2.08 5.83
CA ALA A 74 3.91 1.84 4.87
C ALA A 74 4.41 1.84 3.44
N ILE A 75 3.59 1.28 2.56
CA ILE A 75 3.66 1.41 1.12
C ILE A 75 2.32 1.94 0.66
N PHE A 76 2.26 2.74 -0.38
CA PHE A 76 0.98 3.15 -0.94
C PHE A 76 1.14 3.49 -2.40
N GLY A 77 0.12 3.15 -3.18
CA GLY A 77 0.24 3.29 -4.61
C GLY A 77 -1.09 3.48 -5.31
N VAL A 78 -0.96 3.79 -6.58
CA VAL A 78 -2.06 4.03 -7.50
C VAL A 78 -1.74 3.29 -8.79
N ARG A 79 -2.78 2.74 -9.42
CA ARG A 79 -2.69 2.05 -10.69
C ARG A 79 -3.51 2.79 -11.74
N TRP A 80 -2.93 2.92 -12.93
CA TRP A 80 -3.57 3.44 -14.12
C TRP A 80 -3.55 2.39 -15.21
N THR A 81 -4.59 2.38 -16.03
CA THR A 81 -4.58 1.68 -17.31
C THR A 81 -3.56 2.34 -18.25
N VAL A 82 -2.98 1.57 -19.18
CA VAL A 82 -1.92 2.07 -20.08
C VAL A 82 -2.31 3.27 -20.95
N ASP A 83 -3.60 3.46 -21.23
CA ASP A 83 -4.15 4.62 -21.94
C ASP A 83 -4.12 5.92 -21.11
N ARG A 84 -3.92 5.81 -19.79
CA ARG A 84 -3.80 6.95 -18.85
C ARG A 84 -2.36 7.21 -18.38
N ARG A 85 -1.36 6.76 -19.13
CA ARG A 85 0.07 6.93 -18.78
C ARG A 85 0.50 8.39 -18.58
N ASP A 86 -0.07 9.34 -19.34
CA ASP A 86 0.30 10.76 -19.22
C ASP A 86 -0.20 11.33 -17.88
N GLU A 87 -1.35 10.85 -17.42
CA GLU A 87 -1.85 11.17 -16.09
C GLU A 87 -0.99 10.54 -15.00
N ALA A 88 -0.60 9.27 -15.16
CA ALA A 88 0.33 8.63 -14.23
C ALA A 88 1.62 9.44 -14.09
N ALA A 89 2.24 9.85 -15.21
CA ALA A 89 3.45 10.68 -15.20
C ALA A 89 3.24 12.04 -14.49
N LEU A 90 2.14 12.74 -14.79
CA LEU A 90 1.80 14.00 -14.14
C LEU A 90 1.66 13.82 -12.61
N ARG A 91 0.92 12.80 -12.19
CA ARG A 91 0.67 12.51 -10.77
C ARG A 91 1.93 12.06 -10.03
N THR A 92 2.77 11.23 -10.65
CA THR A 92 4.09 10.89 -10.12
C THR A 92 4.95 12.14 -9.93
N GLY A 93 4.91 13.08 -10.88
CA GLY A 93 5.60 14.36 -10.73
C GLY A 93 5.13 15.14 -9.50
N HIS A 94 3.83 15.26 -9.29
CA HIS A 94 3.29 15.93 -8.09
C HIS A 94 3.65 15.20 -6.79
N ALA A 95 3.59 13.88 -6.79
CA ALA A 95 3.97 13.07 -5.63
C ALA A 95 5.46 13.25 -5.30
N TYR A 96 6.33 13.24 -6.31
CA TYR A 96 7.75 13.57 -6.16
C TYR A 96 7.95 14.95 -5.53
N ASP A 97 7.25 15.96 -6.05
CA ASP A 97 7.38 17.34 -5.55
C ASP A 97 6.94 17.44 -4.07
N ALA A 98 5.89 16.72 -3.68
CA ALA A 98 5.46 16.63 -2.28
C ALA A 98 6.51 15.93 -1.38
N LEU A 99 7.10 14.84 -1.86
CA LEU A 99 8.18 14.15 -1.14
C LEU A 99 9.41 15.03 -0.95
N ALA A 100 9.83 15.73 -2.01
CA ALA A 100 10.98 16.62 -1.98
C ALA A 100 10.77 17.84 -1.05
N ALA A 101 9.53 18.29 -0.90
CA ALA A 101 9.14 19.32 0.05
C ALA A 101 9.06 18.83 1.52
N GLY A 102 9.31 17.54 1.78
CA GLY A 102 9.23 16.96 3.11
C GLY A 102 7.80 16.81 3.63
N HIS A 103 6.82 16.71 2.75
CA HIS A 103 5.43 16.48 3.14
C HIS A 103 5.22 15.08 3.73
N THR A 104 4.07 14.86 4.35
CA THR A 104 3.68 13.57 4.94
C THR A 104 3.38 12.51 3.87
N ALA A 105 3.38 11.24 4.28
CA ALA A 105 2.92 10.12 3.45
C ALA A 105 1.50 10.36 2.88
N GLU A 106 0.60 10.89 3.71
CA GLU A 106 -0.76 11.25 3.30
C GLU A 106 -0.76 12.28 2.16
N ALA A 107 0.00 13.37 2.30
CA ALA A 107 0.08 14.40 1.28
C ALA A 107 0.69 13.87 -0.03
N ALA A 108 1.67 12.97 0.05
CA ALA A 108 2.25 12.32 -1.12
C ALA A 108 1.24 11.38 -1.81
N LEU A 109 0.46 10.60 -1.05
CA LEU A 109 -0.63 9.78 -1.60
C LEU A 109 -1.68 10.66 -2.29
N PHE A 110 -2.08 11.77 -1.67
CA PHE A 110 -3.09 12.66 -2.26
C PHE A 110 -2.57 13.34 -3.53
N ALA A 111 -1.30 13.70 -3.57
CA ALA A 111 -0.66 14.21 -4.78
C ALA A 111 -0.67 13.17 -5.91
N LEU A 112 -0.39 11.90 -5.57
CA LEU A 112 -0.41 10.77 -6.49
C LEU A 112 -1.83 10.45 -7.00
N LEU A 113 -2.85 10.54 -6.14
CA LEU A 113 -4.25 10.35 -6.52
C LEU A 113 -4.87 11.55 -7.23
N GLY A 114 -4.32 12.74 -7.01
CA GLY A 114 -4.95 14.01 -7.40
C GLY A 114 -6.02 14.52 -6.45
N GLY A 115 -6.08 13.99 -5.22
CA GLY A 115 -7.02 14.37 -4.18
C GLY A 115 -7.07 13.33 -3.05
N ALA A 116 -7.88 13.60 -2.03
CA ALA A 116 -8.14 12.64 -0.96
C ALA A 116 -8.95 11.43 -1.49
N PRO A 117 -8.64 10.19 -1.07
CA PRO A 117 -9.49 9.05 -1.38
C PRO A 117 -10.90 9.28 -0.82
N GLN A 118 -11.94 8.97 -1.61
CA GLN A 118 -13.33 9.11 -1.16
C GLN A 118 -14.03 7.76 -0.95
N ALA A 119 -13.47 6.71 -1.54
CA ALA A 119 -14.06 5.38 -1.50
C ALA A 119 -13.70 4.63 -0.22
N ARG A 120 -14.56 3.67 0.12
CA ARG A 120 -14.38 2.73 1.23
C ARG A 120 -13.45 1.61 0.78
N VAL A 121 -12.67 1.07 1.70
CA VAL A 121 -11.84 -0.12 1.46
C VAL A 121 -12.73 -1.25 0.94
N GLU A 122 -12.31 -1.86 -0.15
CA GLU A 122 -13.03 -2.94 -0.83
C GLU A 122 -12.47 -4.32 -0.46
N PHE A 123 -11.18 -4.39 -0.13
CA PHE A 123 -10.57 -5.62 0.35
C PHE A 123 -9.31 -5.36 1.18
N ALA A 124 -8.95 -6.36 1.98
CA ALA A 124 -7.69 -6.42 2.72
C ALA A 124 -6.93 -7.71 2.37
N GLU A 125 -5.66 -7.59 1.96
CA GLU A 125 -4.79 -8.74 1.69
C GLU A 125 -3.49 -8.65 2.47
N LEU A 126 -2.99 -9.79 2.96
CA LEU A 126 -1.63 -9.92 3.47
C LEU A 126 -0.73 -10.41 2.34
N GLY A 127 0.37 -9.70 2.08
CA GLY A 127 1.32 -10.08 1.05
C GLY A 127 2.76 -9.82 1.44
N ALA A 128 3.67 -10.46 0.70
CA ALA A 128 5.10 -10.21 0.78
C ALA A 128 5.45 -9.02 -0.12
N VAL A 129 6.00 -7.95 0.47
CA VAL A 129 6.36 -6.72 -0.24
C VAL A 129 7.48 -7.02 -1.23
N ASN A 130 7.37 -6.49 -2.47
CA ASN A 130 8.22 -6.80 -3.62
C ASN A 130 8.22 -8.28 -4.09
N ALA A 131 7.35 -9.13 -3.52
CA ALA A 131 7.22 -10.53 -3.89
C ALA A 131 5.74 -10.98 -3.93
N TRP A 132 4.83 -10.04 -4.22
CA TRP A 132 3.39 -10.25 -4.09
C TRP A 132 2.88 -11.37 -5.00
N ARG A 133 3.39 -11.45 -6.24
CA ARG A 133 3.02 -12.48 -7.20
C ARG A 133 3.74 -13.80 -6.96
N SER A 134 5.03 -13.74 -6.64
CA SER A 134 5.88 -14.92 -6.45
C SER A 134 5.55 -15.69 -5.17
N VAL A 135 5.28 -15.01 -4.06
CA VAL A 135 4.79 -15.63 -2.81
C VAL A 135 3.29 -15.85 -2.88
N GLY A 136 2.54 -14.92 -3.50
CA GLY A 136 1.09 -14.96 -3.58
C GLY A 136 0.44 -14.40 -2.31
N PRO A 137 -0.52 -13.46 -2.42
CA PRO A 137 -1.16 -12.88 -1.24
C PRO A 137 -2.16 -13.82 -0.57
N VAL A 138 -2.62 -13.41 0.61
CA VAL A 138 -3.71 -14.02 1.35
C VAL A 138 -4.80 -12.97 1.51
N THR A 139 -5.93 -13.15 0.84
CA THR A 139 -7.10 -12.33 1.11
C THR A 139 -7.57 -12.58 2.54
N LEU A 140 -7.62 -11.52 3.34
CA LEU A 140 -8.08 -11.57 4.73
C LEU A 140 -9.56 -11.19 4.85
N TRP A 141 -10.02 -10.31 3.96
CA TRP A 141 -11.37 -9.78 3.97
C TRP A 141 -11.73 -9.11 2.64
N ARG A 142 -13.02 -9.14 2.28
CA ARG A 142 -13.61 -8.34 1.20
C ARG A 142 -14.88 -7.64 1.65
N GLN A 143 -15.23 -6.55 0.97
CA GLN A 143 -16.45 -5.82 1.22
C GLN A 143 -17.68 -6.72 1.13
N GLY A 144 -18.50 -6.68 2.18
CA GLY A 144 -19.67 -7.54 2.34
C GLY A 144 -19.41 -8.83 3.13
N GLU A 145 -18.14 -9.16 3.40
CA GLU A 145 -17.78 -10.27 4.30
C GLU A 145 -17.73 -9.80 5.75
N GLU A 146 -17.98 -10.73 6.68
CA GLU A 146 -17.74 -10.51 8.10
C GLU A 146 -16.23 -10.61 8.38
N LEU A 147 -15.67 -9.56 8.97
CA LEU A 147 -14.29 -9.59 9.46
C LEU A 147 -14.26 -10.06 10.91
N SER A 148 -13.74 -11.26 11.15
CA SER A 148 -13.51 -11.78 12.49
C SER A 148 -12.11 -12.36 12.65
N ARG A 149 -11.61 -12.45 13.89
CA ARG A 149 -10.31 -13.07 14.18
C ARG A 149 -10.26 -14.53 13.70
N GLU A 150 -11.38 -15.25 13.77
CA GLU A 150 -11.47 -16.63 13.30
C GLU A 150 -11.34 -16.74 11.78
N THR A 151 -11.93 -15.80 11.02
CA THR A 151 -11.79 -15.76 9.55
C THR A 151 -10.34 -15.49 9.15
N VAL A 152 -9.68 -14.52 9.80
CA VAL A 152 -8.26 -14.21 9.59
C VAL A 152 -7.37 -15.41 9.93
N ASP A 153 -7.57 -16.03 11.09
CA ASP A 153 -6.80 -17.21 11.50
C ASP A 153 -6.96 -18.39 10.54
N THR A 154 -8.18 -18.58 10.02
CA THR A 154 -8.47 -19.63 9.03
C THR A 154 -7.76 -19.36 7.71
N ALA A 155 -7.69 -18.10 7.26
CA ALA A 155 -6.94 -17.72 6.06
C ALA A 155 -5.43 -17.98 6.25
N LEU A 156 -4.86 -17.56 7.38
CA LEU A 156 -3.43 -17.73 7.69
C LEU A 156 -3.03 -19.21 7.83
N ARG A 157 -3.87 -20.05 8.43
CA ARG A 157 -3.60 -21.51 8.54
C ARG A 157 -3.42 -22.20 7.19
N ARG A 158 -4.02 -21.67 6.12
CA ARG A 158 -3.87 -22.21 4.76
C ARG A 158 -2.56 -21.79 4.09
N ARG A 159 -1.84 -20.84 4.69
CA ARG A 159 -0.66 -20.17 4.12
C ARG A 159 0.47 -20.05 5.16
N PRO A 160 0.99 -21.17 5.69
CA PRO A 160 2.05 -21.15 6.69
C PRO A 160 3.35 -20.49 6.17
N ASP A 161 3.55 -20.48 4.86
CA ASP A 161 4.65 -19.81 4.16
C ASP A 161 4.63 -18.29 4.31
N ILE A 162 3.46 -17.68 4.57
CA ILE A 162 3.37 -16.24 4.82
C ILE A 162 3.64 -15.88 6.28
N GLU A 163 3.65 -16.83 7.22
CA GLU A 163 3.99 -16.52 8.61
C GLU A 163 5.48 -16.19 8.79
N ILE A 164 6.33 -16.76 7.93
CA ILE A 164 7.78 -16.55 7.90
C ILE A 164 8.24 -16.47 6.44
N CYS A 165 8.60 -15.28 5.98
CA CYS A 165 8.97 -15.00 4.59
C CYS A 165 10.34 -14.33 4.50
N GLU A 166 11.06 -14.45 3.39
CA GLU A 166 12.30 -13.71 3.16
C GLU A 166 12.08 -12.20 2.99
N ASN A 167 10.86 -11.81 2.62
CA ASN A 167 10.47 -10.43 2.38
C ASN A 167 9.63 -9.87 3.54
N PRO A 168 9.67 -8.56 3.79
CA PRO A 168 8.73 -7.91 4.69
C PRO A 168 7.28 -8.20 4.28
N LEU A 169 6.41 -8.39 5.27
CA LEU A 169 4.98 -8.58 5.05
C LEU A 169 4.23 -7.27 5.31
N ALA A 170 3.23 -6.99 4.48
CA ALA A 170 2.32 -5.87 4.64
C ALA A 170 0.87 -6.30 4.45
N VAL A 171 -0.03 -5.65 5.18
CA VAL A 171 -1.48 -5.71 4.92
C VAL A 171 -1.82 -4.57 3.98
N GLU A 172 -2.24 -4.92 2.77
CA GLU A 172 -2.77 -3.98 1.79
C GLU A 172 -4.26 -3.78 2.02
N LEU A 173 -4.66 -2.53 2.18
CA LEU A 173 -6.04 -2.05 2.16
C LEU A 173 -6.25 -1.35 0.83
N ALA A 174 -7.16 -1.86 0.00
CA ALA A 174 -7.30 -1.38 -1.35
C ALA A 174 -8.72 -0.96 -1.71
N VAL A 175 -8.78 -0.09 -2.70
CA VAL A 175 -9.97 0.43 -3.35
C VAL A 175 -9.79 0.21 -4.85
N THR A 176 -10.81 -0.23 -5.58
CA THR A 176 -10.73 -0.37 -7.05
C THR A 176 -11.41 0.78 -7.80
N SER A 177 -12.33 1.51 -7.17
CA SER A 177 -13.08 2.62 -7.78
C SER A 177 -13.02 3.92 -6.96
N PRO A 178 -12.93 5.11 -7.59
CA PRO A 178 -12.89 5.37 -9.03
C PRO A 178 -11.51 5.15 -9.66
N HIS A 179 -10.44 5.14 -8.86
CA HIS A 179 -9.08 4.88 -9.30
C HIS A 179 -8.47 3.82 -8.38
N PRO A 180 -7.98 2.69 -8.91
CA PRO A 180 -7.41 1.65 -8.08
C PRO A 180 -6.21 2.19 -7.29
N CYS A 181 -6.29 2.11 -5.97
CA CYS A 181 -5.26 2.57 -5.07
C CYS A 181 -5.25 1.76 -3.78
N TRP A 182 -4.11 1.78 -3.10
CA TRP A 182 -3.92 0.99 -1.91
C TRP A 182 -2.98 1.65 -0.92
N ILE A 183 -3.08 1.18 0.32
CA ILE A 183 -2.13 1.42 1.39
C ILE A 183 -1.76 0.07 1.99
N GLY A 184 -0.49 -0.30 1.89
CA GLY A 184 0.10 -1.40 2.62
C GLY A 184 0.74 -0.91 3.91
N VAL A 185 0.44 -1.56 5.04
CA VAL A 185 1.11 -1.31 6.33
C VAL A 185 1.95 -2.51 6.69
N TYR A 186 3.22 -2.31 7.02
CA TYR A 186 4.09 -3.42 7.42
C TYR A 186 3.60 -4.06 8.72
N VAL A 187 3.49 -5.39 8.71
CA VAL A 187 3.02 -6.20 9.85
C VAL A 187 3.99 -7.33 10.16
N SER A 188 5.27 -7.13 9.89
CA SER A 188 6.30 -8.12 10.17
C SER A 188 7.50 -7.52 10.86
N VAL A 189 8.20 -8.34 11.64
CA VAL A 189 9.46 -7.98 12.28
C VAL A 189 10.60 -8.78 11.65
N PRO A 190 11.75 -8.13 11.38
CA PRO A 190 12.92 -8.85 10.89
C PRO A 190 13.45 -9.81 11.97
N HIS A 191 13.77 -11.03 11.56
CA HIS A 191 14.30 -12.10 12.39
C HIS A 191 15.39 -12.87 11.63
N ARG A 192 16.66 -12.45 11.81
CA ARG A 192 17.80 -12.95 11.04
C ARG A 192 17.63 -12.63 9.54
N GLN A 193 17.58 -13.64 8.68
CA GLN A 193 17.44 -13.52 7.21
C GLN A 193 15.98 -13.59 6.74
N VAL A 194 15.02 -13.67 7.66
CA VAL A 194 13.59 -13.76 7.35
C VAL A 194 12.81 -12.71 8.13
N HIS A 195 11.59 -12.44 7.70
CA HIS A 195 10.57 -11.65 8.37
C HIS A 195 9.53 -12.57 8.97
N ARG A 196 9.13 -12.29 10.21
CA ARG A 196 8.05 -13.01 10.90
C ARG A 196 6.83 -12.12 11.00
N LEU A 197 5.67 -12.68 10.69
CA LEU A 197 4.40 -12.01 10.87
C LEU A 197 4.19 -11.62 12.34
N ASP A 198 3.98 -10.32 12.57
CA ASP A 198 3.53 -9.78 13.84
C ASP A 198 2.00 -9.76 13.84
N ARG A 199 1.41 -10.76 14.51
CA ARG A 199 -0.04 -10.90 14.62
C ARG A 199 -0.69 -9.75 15.40
N GLN A 200 0.04 -9.10 16.31
CA GLN A 200 -0.49 -7.93 17.02
C GLN A 200 -0.58 -6.73 16.07
N ALA A 201 0.47 -6.49 15.29
CA ALA A 201 0.47 -5.44 14.27
C ALA A 201 -0.62 -5.67 13.21
N LEU A 202 -0.75 -6.91 12.71
CA LEU A 202 -1.81 -7.31 11.78
C LEU A 202 -3.21 -6.96 12.32
N ASN A 203 -3.53 -7.41 13.52
CA ASN A 203 -4.85 -7.14 14.10
C ASN A 203 -5.08 -5.63 14.34
N ALA A 204 -4.04 -4.90 14.76
CA ALA A 204 -4.16 -3.45 14.96
C ALA A 204 -4.50 -2.70 13.65
N VAL A 205 -3.89 -3.09 12.53
CA VAL A 205 -4.20 -2.51 11.21
C VAL A 205 -5.66 -2.81 10.85
N LEU A 206 -6.08 -4.07 10.92
CA LEU A 206 -7.44 -4.49 10.58
C LEU A 206 -8.50 -3.80 11.47
N ASP A 207 -8.29 -3.77 12.79
CA ASP A 207 -9.18 -3.12 13.75
C ASP A 207 -9.30 -1.60 13.49
N SER A 208 -8.25 -0.97 12.97
CA SER A 208 -8.22 0.48 12.69
C SER A 208 -8.87 0.86 11.36
N ALA A 209 -8.69 0.04 10.34
CA ALA A 209 -9.12 0.33 8.97
C ALA A 209 -10.55 -0.12 8.69
N MET A 210 -11.00 -1.14 9.41
CA MET A 210 -12.28 -1.79 9.22
C MET A 210 -13.10 -1.68 10.50
N PRO A 211 -13.49 -0.46 10.94
CA PRO A 211 -14.32 -0.32 12.12
C PRO A 211 -15.62 -1.07 11.83
N GLY A 212 -15.74 -2.26 12.42
CA GLY A 212 -16.95 -3.05 12.28
C GLY A 212 -18.13 -2.16 12.62
N ASP A 213 -19.20 -2.27 11.85
CA ASP A 213 -20.50 -1.83 12.34
C ASP A 213 -20.69 -2.57 13.67
N LYS A 214 -20.49 -1.86 14.77
CA LYS A 214 -20.78 -2.36 16.12
C LYS A 214 -22.29 -2.46 16.23
N HIS A 215 -22.87 -3.44 15.55
CA HIS A 215 -24.21 -3.91 15.76
C HIS A 215 -24.08 -5.30 16.40
N SER A 216 -23.69 -5.30 17.68
CA SER A 216 -24.12 -6.38 18.57
C SER A 216 -25.37 -5.89 19.29
N PRO A 217 -26.52 -6.60 19.22
CA PRO A 217 -27.42 -6.67 20.35
C PRO A 217 -26.74 -7.33 21.56
#